data_AF-A0A927MC55-F1
#
_entry.id   AF-A0A927MC55-F1
#
_cell.length_a   1.000
_cell.length_b   1.000
_cell.length_c   1.000
_cell.angle_alpha   90.00
_cell.angle_beta   90.00
_cell.angle_gamma   90.00
#
_symmetry.space_group_name_H-M   'P 1'
#
loop_
_entity.id
_entity.type
_entity.pdbx_description
1 polymer ?
#
loop_
_entity_poly.entity_id
_entity_poly.type
_entity_poly.pdbx_seq_one_letter_code
_entity_poly.pdbx_strand_id
1 'polypeptide(L)'
;MTGSLTPGKQADLLVVEADAINNMPLNDPVGTLVLGADPRNISTVMVAGRTLKSDGHLLGVDLDELRRQVTASRDAILKTVGS
;
A
#
# COMPACT_ATOMS: atom_id res chain seq x y z
N MET A 1 -0.73 -2.06 -21.08
CA MET A 1 -1.83 -2.90 -20.56
C MET A 1 -1.39 -3.47 -19.23
N THR A 2 -2.13 -3.22 -18.16
CA THR A 2 -1.85 -3.70 -16.79
C THR A 2 -2.97 -4.66 -16.36
N GLY A 3 -2.91 -5.25 -15.16
CA GLY A 3 -4.03 -6.04 -14.61
C GLY A 3 -4.05 -7.54 -14.95
N SER A 4 -3.00 -8.09 -15.56
CA SER A 4 -2.77 -9.55 -15.57
C SER A 4 -1.29 -9.87 -15.48
N LEU A 5 -0.97 -11.00 -14.84
CA LEU A 5 0.37 -11.57 -14.78
C LEU A 5 0.68 -12.27 -16.12
N THR A 6 1.23 -11.52 -17.06
CA THR A 6 1.55 -12.04 -18.40
C THR A 6 2.88 -11.44 -18.88
N PRO A 7 3.82 -12.25 -19.40
CA PRO A 7 5.07 -11.74 -19.95
C PRO A 7 4.84 -10.62 -20.98
N GLY A 8 5.68 -9.59 -20.95
CA GLY A 8 5.55 -8.41 -21.83
C GLY A 8 4.63 -7.30 -21.31
N LYS A 9 3.92 -7.49 -20.19
CA LYS A 9 3.20 -6.41 -19.49
C LYS A 9 4.11 -5.70 -18.47
N GLN A 10 3.76 -4.47 -18.12
CA GLN A 10 4.42 -3.74 -17.02
C GLN A 10 4.18 -4.48 -15.69
N ALA A 11 5.20 -4.52 -14.84
CA ALA A 11 5.12 -5.16 -13.53
C ALA A 11 4.45 -4.21 -12.52
N ASP A 12 3.12 -4.32 -12.43
CA ASP A 12 2.30 -3.70 -11.39
C ASP A 12 1.81 -4.79 -10.43
N LEU A 13 2.52 -4.96 -9.32
CA LEU A 13 2.42 -6.14 -8.46
C LEU A 13 2.32 -5.77 -6.97
N LEU A 14 1.56 -6.59 -6.24
CA LEU A 14 1.52 -6.61 -4.79
C LEU A 14 1.96 -7.99 -4.31
N VAL A 15 2.79 -8.04 -3.27
CA VAL A 15 3.11 -9.28 -2.55
C VAL A 15 2.43 -9.22 -1.19
N VAL A 16 1.63 -10.24 -0.88
CA VAL A 16 0.84 -10.32 0.36
C VAL A 16 1.38 -11.45 1.23
N GLU A 17 1.57 -11.18 2.51
CA GLU A 17 2.01 -12.14 3.53
C GLU A 17 0.89 -13.13 3.83
N ALA A 18 1.10 -14.38 3.41
CA ALA A 18 0.13 -15.46 3.54
C ALA A 18 0.01 -15.99 4.99
N ASP A 19 1.05 -15.82 5.79
CA ASP A 19 1.21 -16.32 7.15
C ASP A 19 1.09 -15.24 8.22
N ALA A 20 0.66 -14.03 7.85
CA ALA A 20 0.26 -13.03 8.83
C ALA A 20 -0.87 -13.60 9.73
N ILE A 21 -0.89 -13.22 11.01
CA ILE A 21 -1.82 -13.79 12.01
C ILE A 21 -3.29 -13.72 11.55
N ASN A 22 -3.69 -12.64 10.87
CA ASN A 22 -5.06 -12.48 10.36
C ASN A 22 -5.37 -13.30 9.09
N ASN A 23 -4.36 -13.90 8.47
CA ASN A 23 -4.47 -14.75 7.27
C ASN A 23 -4.31 -16.25 7.57
N MET A 24 -3.96 -16.61 8.81
CA MET A 24 -3.71 -18.00 9.20
C MET A 24 -4.98 -18.74 9.68
N PRO A 25 -5.14 -20.03 9.30
CA PRO A 25 -4.43 -20.72 8.23
C PRO A 25 -4.94 -20.27 6.85
N LEU A 26 -4.04 -20.23 5.85
CA LEU A 26 -4.40 -19.84 4.48
C LEU A 26 -5.18 -20.97 3.78
N ASN A 27 -6.50 -20.97 3.91
CA ASN A 27 -7.36 -21.99 3.29
C ASN A 27 -7.76 -21.65 1.85
N ASP A 28 -8.01 -20.37 1.55
CA ASP A 28 -8.38 -19.86 0.23
C ASP A 28 -7.66 -18.53 -0.02
N PRO A 29 -6.60 -18.50 -0.83
CA PRO A 29 -5.84 -17.28 -1.10
C PRO A 29 -6.66 -16.15 -1.72
N VAL A 30 -7.68 -16.46 -2.54
CA VAL A 30 -8.51 -15.45 -3.19
C VAL A 30 -9.51 -14.89 -2.19
N GLY A 31 -10.21 -15.76 -1.46
CA GLY A 31 -11.09 -15.36 -0.37
C GLY A 31 -10.36 -14.54 0.69
N THR A 32 -9.15 -14.95 1.09
CA THR A 32 -8.29 -14.20 1.99
C THR A 32 -7.95 -12.83 1.42
N LEU A 33 -7.55 -12.71 0.15
CA LEU A 33 -7.24 -11.41 -0.44
C LEU A 33 -8.44 -10.47 -0.50
N VAL A 34 -9.62 -11.00 -0.80
CA VAL A 34 -10.85 -10.20 -0.97
C VAL A 34 -11.48 -9.80 0.37
N LEU A 35 -11.40 -10.66 1.38
CA LEU A 35 -12.19 -10.53 2.61
C LEU A 35 -11.36 -10.44 3.90
N GLY A 36 -10.13 -10.95 3.91
CA GLY A 36 -9.32 -11.11 5.13
C GLY A 36 -8.06 -10.25 5.20
N ALA A 37 -7.43 -9.99 4.05
CA ALA A 37 -6.20 -9.22 3.95
C ALA A 37 -6.47 -7.71 3.99
N ASP A 38 -5.51 -6.98 4.55
CA ASP A 38 -5.50 -5.52 4.58
C ASP A 38 -4.14 -4.96 4.12
N PRO A 39 -4.02 -3.64 3.86
CA PRO A 39 -2.78 -3.05 3.36
C PRO A 39 -1.52 -3.31 4.21
N ARG A 40 -1.68 -3.64 5.50
CA ARG A 40 -0.56 -4.02 6.38
C ARG A 40 0.03 -5.36 6.00
N ASN A 41 -0.75 -6.27 5.42
CA ASN A 41 -0.26 -7.57 4.95
C ASN A 41 0.54 -7.49 3.64
N ILE A 42 0.57 -6.33 2.98
CA ILE A 42 1.33 -6.17 1.73
C ILE A 42 2.81 -5.95 2.07
N SER A 43 3.70 -6.88 1.78
CA SER A 43 5.14 -6.71 2.03
C SER A 43 5.81 -5.87 0.95
N THR A 44 5.40 -6.03 -0.31
CA THR A 44 6.03 -5.40 -1.48
C THR A 44 5.00 -4.80 -2.43
N VAL A 45 5.30 -3.62 -2.96
CA VAL A 45 4.54 -2.95 -4.03
C VAL A 45 5.49 -2.58 -5.16
N MET A 46 5.14 -2.97 -6.38
CA MET A 46 5.85 -2.59 -7.60
C MET A 46 4.90 -1.87 -8.55
N VAL A 47 5.35 -0.77 -9.15
CA VAL A 47 4.62 -0.03 -10.19
C VAL A 47 5.54 0.21 -11.36
N ALA A 48 5.13 -0.24 -12.55
CA ALA A 48 5.95 -0.23 -13.76
C ALA A 48 7.38 -0.79 -13.53
N GLY A 49 7.50 -1.85 -12.73
CA GLY A 49 8.78 -2.48 -12.39
C GLY A 49 9.62 -1.78 -11.33
N ARG A 50 9.18 -0.63 -10.80
CA ARG A 50 9.86 0.06 -9.69
C ARG A 50 9.24 -0.36 -8.36
N THR A 51 10.07 -0.82 -7.43
CA THR A 51 9.65 -1.11 -6.07
C THR A 51 9.37 0.19 -5.31
N LEU A 52 8.16 0.33 -4.77
CA LEU A 52 7.72 1.48 -3.98
C LEU A 52 7.51 1.14 -2.50
N LYS A 53 7.32 -0.15 -2.18
CA LYS A 53 7.27 -0.68 -0.82
C LYS A 53 8.09 -1.97 -0.78
N SER A 54 8.88 -2.17 0.27
CA SER A 54 9.65 -3.40 0.50
C SER A 54 9.69 -3.70 1.99
N ASP A 55 9.54 -4.98 2.35
CA ASP A 55 9.55 -5.45 3.74
C ASP A 55 8.59 -4.65 4.64
N GLY A 56 7.39 -4.33 4.15
CA GLY A 56 6.42 -3.54 4.92
C GLY A 56 6.65 -2.02 4.91
N HIS A 57 7.76 -1.52 4.37
CA HIS A 57 8.16 -0.11 4.44
C HIS A 57 8.08 0.61 3.08
N LEU A 58 7.61 1.86 3.07
CA LEU A 58 7.60 2.70 1.88
C LEU A 58 9.02 3.16 1.52
N LEU A 59 9.35 3.13 0.23
CA LEU A 59 10.65 3.55 -0.30
C LEU A 59 10.56 4.98 -0.85
N GLY A 60 11.56 5.80 -0.54
CA GLY A 60 11.66 7.17 -1.06
C GLY A 60 10.62 8.15 -0.52
N VAL A 61 9.93 7.82 0.58
CA VAL A 61 8.95 8.68 1.25
C VAL A 61 9.49 9.10 2.61
N ASP A 62 9.60 10.40 2.85
CA ASP A 62 9.82 10.96 4.18
C ASP A 62 8.46 11.11 4.89
N LEU A 63 8.19 10.20 5.83
CA LEU A 63 6.93 10.19 6.57
C LEU A 63 6.80 11.37 7.53
N ASP A 64 7.90 11.94 8.02
CA ASP A 64 7.86 13.07 8.93
C ASP A 64 7.58 14.36 8.17
N GLU A 65 8.16 14.53 6.98
CA GLU A 65 7.79 15.61 6.07
C GLU A 65 6.32 15.50 5.65
N LEU A 66 5.86 14.31 5.28
CA LEU A 66 4.46 14.10 4.93
C LEU A 66 3.51 14.48 6.08
N ARG A 67 3.83 14.10 7.32
CA ARG A 67 3.05 14.49 8.51
C ARG A 67 3.01 16.00 8.72
N ARG A 68 4.13 16.70 8.51
CA ARG A 68 4.17 18.17 8.58
C ARG A 68 3.27 18.80 7.54
N GLN A 69 3.33 18.32 6.29
CA GLN A 69 2.50 18.84 5.19
C GLN A 69 1.01 18.62 5.43
N VAL A 70 0.60 17.43 5.89
CA VAL A 70 -0.80 17.14 6.24
C VAL A 70 -1.29 18.07 7.35
N THR A 71 -0.48 18.28 8.39
CA THR A 71 -0.82 19.15 9.51
C THR A 71 -0.97 20.60 9.07
N ALA A 72 -0.03 21.11 8.26
CA ALA A 72 -0.08 22.46 7.72
C ALA A 72 -1.31 22.69 6.84
N SER A 73 -1.66 21.71 6.00
CA SER A 73 -2.86 21.75 5.15
C SER A 73 -4.15 21.84 5.98
N ARG A 74 -4.29 21.00 7.02
CA ARG A 74 -5.42 21.07 7.97
C ARG A 74 -5.54 22.45 8.59
N ASP A 75 -4.43 23.01 9.08
CA ASP A 75 -4.43 24.32 9.74
C ASP A 75 -4.84 25.46 8.82
N ALA A 76 -4.44 25.39 7.55
CA ALA A 76 -4.88 26.36 6.54
C ALA A 76 -6.39 26.29 6.31
N ILE A 77 -6.97 25.08 6.17
CA ILE A 77 -8.41 24.90 5.97
C ILE A 77 -9.20 25.41 7.18
N LEU A 78 -8.78 25.07 8.40
CA LEU A 78 -9.48 25.51 9.63
C LEU A 78 -9.48 27.02 9.79
N LYS A 79 -8.39 27.71 9.42
CA LYS A 79 -8.35 29.18 9.42
C LYS A 79 -9.35 29.79 8.43
N THR A 80 -9.48 29.22 7.24
CA THR A 80 -10.40 29.72 6.20
C THR A 80 -11.87 29.50 6.56
N VAL A 81 -12.22 28.39 7.21
CA VAL A 81 -13.62 28.06 7.56
C VAL A 81 -14.06 28.67 8.90
N GLY A 82 -13.12 28.94 9.80
CA GLY A 82 -13.38 29.61 11.08
C GLY A 82 -13.40 31.14 11.03
N SER A 83 -13.24 31.73 9.84
CA SER A 83 -13.35 33.16 9.55
C SER A 83 -14.69 33.46 8.86
#